data_AF-A0A409XB32-F1
#
_entry.id   AF-A0A409XB32-F1
#
_cell.length_a   1.000
_cell.length_b   1.000
_cell.length_c   1.000
_cell.angle_alpha   90.00
_cell.angle_beta   90.00
_cell.angle_gamma   90.00
#
_symmetry.space_group_name_H-M   'P 1'
#
loop_
_entity.id
_entity.type
_entity.pdbx_description
1 polymer ?
#
loop_
_entity_poly.entity_id
_entity_poly.type
_entity_poly.pdbx_seq_one_letter_code
_entity_poly.pdbx_strand_id
1 'polypeptide(L)'
;MNLTSLLSRYKSSGSKELEIAENIRPLHASTVYHVGSTWMGFSAIRRLVIFGDSYSSVEFLNDEERPSATDPLGIDFPGLTYNESGLPNWVGHLITKYCPEPRYNPENRDKQTEAWNNSPLLVHDYAKGGQTVAGVQSQIANLFLPTLGKKPKWAPWTAQETLFITWVGINDCGVFADPADVLEGLFTSQERLYKAGARNFLFFDVPTLHLSLDRQAKLLEVIRKWNTVLGEQINRFSSKHKDATVLRFSAFRVFEVLLDDPETFGLDPADLYRRGGSIWMDHIHPTSAVHDHIASNVADFLSEIPSKQ
;
A
#
# COMPACT_ATOMS: atom_id res chain seq x y z
N MET A 1 -14.68 3.07 13.89
CA MET A 1 -14.92 2.00 14.89
C MET A 1 -13.72 1.05 14.79
N ASN A 2 -12.91 0.85 15.85
CA ASN A 2 -11.66 0.06 15.76
C ASN A 2 -11.98 -1.43 15.45
N LEU A 3 -11.16 -2.08 14.62
CA LEU A 3 -11.17 -3.51 14.26
C LEU A 3 -11.47 -4.45 15.46
N THR A 4 -11.01 -4.08 16.65
CA THR A 4 -11.26 -4.83 17.90
C THR A 4 -12.76 -4.97 18.23
N SER A 5 -13.58 -3.99 17.86
CA SER A 5 -15.03 -3.98 18.13
C SER A 5 -15.81 -4.93 17.20
N LEU A 6 -15.38 -5.08 15.95
CA LEU A 6 -16.01 -5.98 14.97
C LEU A 6 -15.81 -7.45 15.35
N LEU A 7 -14.63 -7.80 15.88
CA LEU A 7 -14.30 -9.15 16.35
C LEU A 7 -15.14 -9.58 17.57
N SER A 8 -15.67 -8.63 18.35
CA SER A 8 -16.48 -8.96 19.53
C SER A 8 -17.85 -9.55 19.17
N ARG A 9 -18.42 -9.18 18.02
CA ARG A 9 -19.76 -9.68 17.60
C ARG A 9 -19.73 -11.13 17.13
N TYR A 10 -18.59 -11.61 16.63
CA TYR A 10 -18.38 -13.01 16.26
C TYR A 10 -18.25 -13.96 17.46
N LYS A 11 -17.92 -13.45 18.66
CA LYS A 11 -17.72 -14.29 19.87
C LYS A 11 -19.03 -14.77 20.53
N SER A 12 -20.20 -14.53 19.93
CA SER A 12 -21.49 -14.93 20.52
C SER A 12 -22.01 -16.32 20.09
N SER A 13 -21.32 -17.04 19.20
CA SER A 13 -21.66 -18.43 18.86
C SER A 13 -20.73 -19.46 19.54
N GLY A 14 -21.35 -20.36 20.31
CA GLY A 14 -20.94 -21.74 20.61
C GLY A 14 -19.45 -22.11 20.82
N SER A 15 -19.13 -22.53 22.04
CA SER A 15 -17.85 -23.03 22.55
C SER A 15 -17.31 -24.35 21.95
N LYS A 16 -17.59 -24.66 20.68
CA LYS A 16 -16.91 -25.71 19.90
C LYS A 16 -16.30 -25.19 18.58
N GLU A 17 -16.68 -23.99 18.13
CA GLU A 17 -16.06 -23.31 16.97
C GLU A 17 -14.76 -22.58 17.34
N LEU A 18 -14.59 -22.24 18.63
CA LEU A 18 -13.44 -21.51 19.18
C LEU A 18 -12.10 -22.26 19.01
N GLU A 19 -12.08 -23.59 19.01
CA GLU A 19 -10.84 -24.38 18.85
C GLU A 19 -10.41 -24.56 17.39
N ILE A 20 -11.32 -24.35 16.42
CA ILE A 20 -11.01 -24.40 14.98
C ILE A 20 -10.63 -23.00 14.45
N ALA A 21 -11.15 -21.95 15.08
CA ALA A 21 -10.89 -20.56 14.68
C ALA A 21 -9.45 -20.07 14.98
N GLU A 22 -8.73 -20.67 15.94
CA GLU A 22 -7.37 -20.22 16.28
C GLU A 22 -6.28 -20.67 15.28
N ASN A 23 -6.60 -21.57 14.35
CA ASN A 23 -5.64 -22.09 13.35
C ASN A 23 -5.95 -21.74 11.89
N ILE A 24 -6.96 -20.89 11.63
CA ILE A 24 -7.21 -20.34 10.30
C ILE A 24 -6.95 -18.84 10.37
N ARG A 25 -5.70 -18.41 10.16
CA ARG A 25 -5.50 -17.02 9.72
C ARG A 25 -6.36 -16.84 8.48
N PRO A 26 -7.24 -15.82 8.40
CA PRO A 26 -7.98 -15.57 7.17
C PRO A 26 -6.97 -15.51 6.04
N LEU A 27 -7.23 -16.23 4.93
CA LEU A 27 -6.31 -16.41 3.80
C LEU A 27 -5.71 -15.07 3.29
N HIS A 28 -6.41 -13.97 3.57
CA HIS A 28 -6.12 -12.60 3.17
C HIS A 28 -6.02 -11.62 4.36
N ALA A 29 -5.49 -12.01 5.51
CA ALA A 29 -5.12 -11.02 6.53
C ALA A 29 -3.82 -10.29 6.16
N SER A 30 -3.64 -9.06 6.68
CA SER A 30 -2.32 -8.43 6.76
C SER A 30 -1.39 -9.32 7.57
N THR A 31 -0.16 -9.51 7.09
CA THR A 31 0.77 -10.51 7.61
C THR A 31 2.15 -9.91 7.76
N VAL A 32 2.73 -10.06 8.95
CA VAL A 32 4.16 -9.88 9.19
C VAL A 32 4.85 -11.22 8.92
N TYR A 33 5.65 -11.31 7.85
CA TYR A 33 6.40 -12.53 7.53
C TYR A 33 7.69 -12.60 8.32
N HIS A 34 8.38 -11.47 8.42
CA HIS A 34 9.62 -11.34 9.17
C HIS A 34 9.90 -9.88 9.53
N VAL A 35 10.54 -9.65 10.68
CA VAL A 35 11.01 -8.32 11.11
C VAL A 35 12.53 -8.34 11.23
N GLY A 36 13.18 -7.67 10.29
CA GLY A 36 14.63 -7.48 10.23
C GLY A 36 15.14 -6.46 11.25
N SER A 37 16.45 -6.43 11.47
CA SER A 37 17.10 -5.53 12.45
C SER A 37 17.06 -4.06 12.04
N THR A 38 16.76 -3.75 10.79
CA THR A 38 16.64 -2.36 10.31
C THR A 38 15.27 -1.75 10.55
N TRP A 39 14.28 -2.51 11.02
CA TRP A 39 12.98 -1.94 11.36
C TRP A 39 13.03 -1.25 12.72
N MET A 40 13.13 0.07 12.67
CA MET A 40 13.15 0.93 13.86
C MET A 40 11.74 1.38 14.28
N GLY A 41 10.68 0.75 13.76
CA GLY A 41 9.30 1.13 13.98
C GLY A 41 8.78 2.14 12.94
N PHE A 42 7.45 2.25 12.81
CA PHE A 42 6.83 3.13 11.84
C PHE A 42 7.20 4.60 12.06
N SER A 43 7.36 5.03 13.32
CA SER A 43 7.75 6.40 13.68
C SER A 43 9.18 6.77 13.29
N ALA A 44 10.01 5.82 12.85
CA ALA A 44 11.35 6.06 12.33
C ALA A 44 11.38 6.21 10.80
N ILE A 45 10.29 5.88 10.10
CA ILE A 45 10.24 6.00 8.65
C ILE A 45 10.20 7.48 8.26
N ARG A 46 11.11 7.88 7.38
CA ARG A 46 11.25 9.23 6.81
C ARG A 46 11.18 9.24 5.29
N ARG A 47 11.17 8.06 4.67
CA ARG A 47 11.05 7.93 3.22
C ARG A 47 10.15 6.78 2.83
N LEU A 48 9.19 7.08 1.95
CA LEU A 48 8.43 6.08 1.21
C LEU A 48 9.02 6.00 -0.20
N VAL A 49 9.27 4.78 -0.68
CA VAL A 49 9.62 4.51 -2.07
C VAL A 49 8.54 3.59 -2.63
N ILE A 50 7.70 4.11 -3.51
CA ILE A 50 6.46 3.44 -3.92
C ILE A 50 6.58 3.00 -5.39
N PHE A 51 6.20 1.76 -5.65
CA PHE A 51 6.05 1.19 -6.99
C PHE A 51 4.64 0.64 -7.14
N GLY A 52 4.07 0.75 -8.34
CA GLY A 52 2.72 0.26 -8.53
C GLY A 52 1.98 0.85 -9.72
N ASP A 53 0.66 0.87 -9.57
CA ASP A 53 -0.27 1.28 -10.61
C ASP A 53 -1.08 2.54 -10.23
N SER A 54 -2.30 2.68 -10.78
CA SER A 54 -3.17 3.84 -10.58
C SER A 54 -3.61 4.03 -9.12
N TYR A 55 -3.61 2.98 -8.30
CA TYR A 55 -4.08 3.07 -6.92
C TYR A 55 -3.10 3.80 -6.00
N SER A 56 -1.83 3.92 -6.41
CA SER A 56 -0.81 4.65 -5.64
C SER A 56 -0.31 5.91 -6.35
N SER A 57 -0.42 5.95 -7.68
CA SER A 57 0.05 7.07 -8.51
C SER A 57 -0.41 8.43 -7.97
N VAL A 58 0.57 9.29 -7.69
CA VAL A 58 0.38 10.72 -7.49
C VAL A 58 0.79 11.57 -8.70
N GLU A 59 1.20 10.94 -9.81
CA GLU A 59 1.78 11.51 -11.05
C GLU A 59 3.24 11.04 -11.21
N PHE A 60 3.65 10.84 -12.47
CA PHE A 60 4.94 10.25 -12.79
C PHE A 60 6.07 11.26 -12.58
N LEU A 61 6.84 11.07 -11.51
CA LEU A 61 8.02 11.89 -11.25
C LEU A 61 9.04 11.74 -12.37
N ASN A 62 9.41 12.86 -13.01
CA ASN A 62 10.64 12.94 -13.81
C ASN A 62 11.84 13.29 -12.89
N ASP A 63 13.06 13.09 -13.37
CA ASP A 63 14.30 13.23 -12.57
C ASP A 63 14.53 14.63 -11.93
N GLU A 64 13.73 15.63 -12.29
CA GLU A 64 13.82 17.00 -11.76
C GLU A 64 12.99 17.21 -10.48
N GLU A 65 11.99 16.37 -10.24
CA GLU A 65 11.06 16.48 -9.11
C GLU A 65 11.67 15.83 -7.86
N ARG A 66 12.03 16.67 -6.88
CA ARG A 66 12.75 16.27 -5.67
C ARG A 66 11.89 16.55 -4.44
N PRO A 67 11.35 15.49 -3.81
CA PRO A 67 10.62 15.62 -2.56
C PRO A 67 11.39 16.43 -1.51
N SER A 68 10.70 17.36 -0.86
CA SER A 68 11.23 18.28 0.15
C SER A 68 10.22 18.51 1.27
N ALA A 69 10.61 19.22 2.34
CA ALA A 69 9.68 19.51 3.43
C ALA A 69 8.48 20.38 2.99
N THR A 70 8.66 21.30 2.04
CA THR A 70 7.56 22.11 1.49
C THR A 70 6.82 21.40 0.37
N ASP A 71 7.34 20.28 -0.11
CA ASP A 71 6.73 19.51 -1.19
C ASP A 71 7.07 18.01 -1.02
N PRO A 72 6.38 17.30 -0.11
CA PRO A 72 6.75 15.94 0.24
C PRO A 72 6.51 14.92 -0.87
N LEU A 73 5.71 15.26 -1.89
CA LEU A 73 5.50 14.43 -3.07
C LEU A 73 6.48 14.77 -4.20
N GLY A 74 7.13 15.95 -4.14
CA GLY A 74 7.95 16.50 -5.23
C GLY A 74 7.12 17.20 -6.32
N ILE A 75 5.81 17.27 -6.13
CA ILE A 75 4.79 17.88 -6.99
C ILE A 75 3.72 18.51 -6.09
N ASP A 76 2.99 19.50 -6.61
CA ASP A 76 1.94 20.15 -5.83
C ASP A 76 0.92 19.14 -5.30
N PHE A 77 0.75 19.12 -3.98
CA PHE A 77 -0.20 18.25 -3.28
C PHE A 77 -1.64 18.49 -3.79
N PRO A 78 -2.46 17.44 -4.00
CA PRO A 78 -2.21 16.02 -3.70
C PRO A 78 -1.56 15.21 -4.84
N GLY A 79 -1.07 15.87 -5.89
CA GLY A 79 -0.67 15.25 -7.15
C GLY A 79 -1.85 14.94 -8.08
N LEU A 80 -1.56 14.26 -9.20
CA LEU A 80 -2.57 13.72 -10.10
C LEU A 80 -2.86 12.25 -9.78
N THR A 81 -4.02 12.06 -9.16
CA THR A 81 -4.51 10.77 -8.71
C THR A 81 -5.61 10.24 -9.64
N TYR A 82 -5.94 8.94 -9.49
CA TYR A 82 -7.01 8.29 -10.26
C TYR A 82 -8.37 8.29 -9.55
N ASN A 83 -8.52 9.09 -8.49
CA ASN A 83 -9.79 9.35 -7.82
C ASN A 83 -10.30 10.75 -8.21
N GLU A 84 -11.16 11.35 -7.38
CA GLU A 84 -11.76 12.64 -7.67
C GLU A 84 -10.70 13.75 -7.79
N SER A 85 -10.90 14.65 -8.75
CA SER A 85 -9.96 15.73 -9.03
C SER A 85 -9.70 16.59 -7.79
N GLY A 86 -8.41 16.81 -7.49
CA GLY A 86 -7.97 17.63 -6.37
C GLY A 86 -8.06 16.95 -5.00
N LEU A 87 -8.41 15.65 -4.92
CA LEU A 87 -8.46 14.91 -3.67
C LEU A 87 -7.34 13.85 -3.59
N PRO A 88 -6.71 13.65 -2.42
CA PRO A 88 -5.63 12.70 -2.26
C PRO A 88 -6.08 11.23 -2.36
N ASN A 89 -5.16 10.39 -2.83
CA ASN A 89 -5.25 8.95 -2.65
C ASN A 89 -4.68 8.53 -1.26
N TRP A 90 -4.48 7.23 -1.04
CA TRP A 90 -4.03 6.73 0.27
C TRP A 90 -2.65 7.26 0.68
N VAL A 91 -1.77 7.58 -0.28
CA VAL A 91 -0.45 8.15 -0.02
C VAL A 91 -0.60 9.54 0.60
N GLY A 92 -1.44 10.38 -0.02
CA GLY A 92 -1.71 11.72 0.47
C GLY A 92 -2.39 11.74 1.85
N HIS A 93 -3.38 10.85 2.07
CA HIS A 93 -4.00 10.70 3.40
C HIS A 93 -3.01 10.19 4.44
N LEU A 94 -2.13 9.25 4.08
CA LEU A 94 -1.13 8.71 5.00
C LEU A 94 -0.21 9.81 5.54
N ILE A 95 0.38 10.63 4.66
CA ILE A 95 1.36 11.66 5.06
C ILE A 95 0.74 12.86 5.78
N THR A 96 -0.57 13.07 5.63
CA THR A 96 -1.28 14.23 6.22
C THR A 96 -2.04 13.88 7.50
N LYS A 97 -2.53 12.63 7.65
CA LYS A 97 -3.43 12.26 8.75
C LYS A 97 -2.93 11.12 9.62
N TYR A 98 -2.25 10.12 9.05
CA TYR A 98 -2.11 8.82 9.73
C TYR A 98 -0.67 8.39 10.02
N CYS A 99 0.34 8.93 9.31
CA CYS A 99 1.72 8.67 9.70
C CYS A 99 2.00 9.21 11.12
N PRO A 100 2.98 8.68 11.84
CA PRO A 100 3.37 9.23 13.14
C PRO A 100 3.79 10.69 13.00
N GLU A 101 3.57 11.49 14.04
CA GLU A 101 4.03 12.89 14.04
C GLU A 101 5.55 12.97 13.86
N PRO A 102 6.06 14.00 13.16
CA PRO A 102 5.32 15.12 12.56
C PRO A 102 4.65 14.78 11.22
N ARG A 103 3.53 15.44 10.92
CA ARG A 103 2.77 15.29 9.65
C ARG A 103 2.85 16.51 8.74
N TYR A 104 2.65 16.28 7.44
CA TYR A 104 2.53 17.35 6.45
C TYR A 104 1.19 18.08 6.60
N ASN A 105 1.21 19.41 6.63
CA ASN A 105 0.01 20.23 6.56
C ASN A 105 -0.16 20.84 5.15
N PRO A 106 -1.06 20.31 4.30
CA PRO A 106 -1.26 20.82 2.95
C PRO A 106 -1.89 22.22 2.92
N GLU A 107 -2.57 22.66 3.99
CA GLU A 107 -3.22 23.99 4.04
C GLU A 107 -2.21 25.13 4.21
N ASN A 108 -0.97 24.83 4.64
CA ASN A 108 0.03 25.86 4.94
C ASN A 108 1.45 25.42 4.54
N ARG A 109 1.63 25.15 3.25
CA ARG A 109 2.89 24.68 2.62
C ARG A 109 4.13 25.42 3.12
N ASP A 110 4.09 26.75 3.19
CA ASP A 110 5.25 27.59 3.52
C ASP A 110 5.51 27.75 5.03
N LYS A 111 4.58 27.28 5.89
CA LYS A 111 4.71 27.39 7.35
C LYS A 111 4.42 26.05 8.02
N GLN A 112 5.12 25.02 7.57
CA GLN A 112 5.17 23.75 8.29
C GLN A 112 5.76 23.93 9.68
N THR A 113 5.47 22.99 10.57
CA THR A 113 6.06 22.98 11.92
C THR A 113 7.58 22.80 11.86
N GLU A 114 8.29 23.29 12.87
CA GLU A 114 9.74 23.07 12.99
C GLU A 114 10.07 21.56 13.05
N ALA A 115 9.25 20.77 13.75
CA ALA A 115 9.39 19.31 13.80
C ALA A 115 9.34 18.67 12.40
N TRP A 116 8.36 19.08 11.57
CA TRP A 116 8.26 18.60 10.18
C TRP A 116 9.45 19.03 9.34
N ASN A 117 9.85 20.30 9.40
CA ASN A 117 10.98 20.80 8.62
C ASN A 117 12.30 20.09 8.97
N ASN A 118 12.46 19.68 10.22
CA ASN A 118 13.64 18.94 10.68
C ASN A 118 13.61 17.45 10.32
N SER A 119 12.42 16.86 10.15
CA SER A 119 12.28 15.41 9.93
C SER A 119 11.05 15.06 9.08
N PRO A 120 10.99 15.53 7.81
CA PRO A 120 9.81 15.31 6.97
C PRO A 120 9.73 13.86 6.51
N LEU A 121 8.51 13.36 6.34
CA LEU A 121 8.25 12.13 5.60
C LEU A 121 8.16 12.45 4.10
N LEU A 122 9.13 11.96 3.33
CA LEU A 122 9.26 12.27 1.89
C LEU A 122 8.88 11.07 1.03
N VAL A 123 8.08 11.29 -0.01
CA VAL A 123 7.54 10.24 -0.87
C VAL A 123 8.22 10.27 -2.24
N HIS A 124 8.82 9.15 -2.62
CA HIS A 124 9.33 8.91 -3.96
C HIS A 124 8.41 7.90 -4.64
N ASP A 125 7.40 8.41 -5.34
CA ASP A 125 6.41 7.58 -6.01
C ASP A 125 6.75 7.37 -7.48
N TYR A 126 6.91 6.11 -7.86
CA TYR A 126 7.13 5.69 -9.25
C TYR A 126 5.88 5.03 -9.85
N ALA A 127 4.80 4.89 -9.07
CA ALA A 127 3.56 4.26 -9.52
C ALA A 127 2.93 5.05 -10.68
N LYS A 128 2.32 4.32 -11.61
CA LYS A 128 1.73 4.92 -12.81
C LYS A 128 0.49 4.14 -13.22
N GLY A 129 -0.58 4.83 -13.59
CA GLY A 129 -1.81 4.16 -14.00
C GLY A 129 -1.64 3.17 -15.14
N GLY A 130 -2.45 2.10 -15.08
CA GLY A 130 -2.46 1.01 -16.06
C GLY A 130 -1.24 0.10 -16.06
N GLN A 131 -0.28 0.29 -15.14
CA GLN A 131 0.90 -0.57 -15.07
C GLN A 131 0.56 -1.95 -14.49
N THR A 132 1.21 -2.96 -15.08
CA THR A 132 1.24 -4.34 -14.59
C THR A 132 2.57 -4.60 -13.89
N VAL A 133 2.85 -5.86 -13.50
CA VAL A 133 4.18 -6.24 -12.98
C VAL A 133 5.31 -5.79 -13.91
N ALA A 134 5.16 -5.93 -15.24
CA ALA A 134 6.17 -5.48 -16.21
C ALA A 134 6.47 -3.97 -16.11
N GLY A 135 5.44 -3.19 -15.78
CA GLY A 135 5.56 -1.77 -15.48
C GLY A 135 6.41 -1.50 -14.24
N VAL A 136 6.13 -2.21 -13.15
CA VAL A 136 6.93 -2.13 -11.92
C VAL A 136 8.38 -2.55 -12.14
N GLN A 137 8.63 -3.59 -12.94
CA GLN A 137 9.99 -3.96 -13.32
C GLN A 137 10.71 -2.80 -14.02
N SER A 138 10.01 -2.07 -14.90
CA SER A 138 10.53 -0.88 -15.59
C SER A 138 10.73 0.30 -14.64
N GLN A 139 9.80 0.57 -13.72
CA GLN A 139 9.93 1.60 -12.68
C GLN A 139 11.19 1.39 -11.83
N ILE A 140 11.42 0.14 -11.40
CA ILE A 140 12.61 -0.22 -10.63
C ILE A 140 13.88 -0.12 -11.50
N ALA A 141 13.85 -0.70 -12.69
CA ALA A 141 15.03 -0.82 -13.55
C ALA A 141 15.53 0.52 -14.10
N ASN A 142 14.59 1.37 -14.53
CA ASN A 142 14.89 2.53 -15.36
C ASN A 142 14.76 3.85 -14.59
N LEU A 143 14.02 3.87 -13.46
CA LEU A 143 13.80 5.09 -12.69
C LEU A 143 14.54 5.00 -11.36
N PHE A 144 14.16 4.07 -10.48
CA PHE A 144 14.76 3.98 -9.15
C PHE A 144 16.26 3.65 -9.20
N LEU A 145 16.66 2.54 -9.83
CA LEU A 145 18.06 2.08 -9.78
C LEU A 145 19.06 3.09 -10.38
N PRO A 146 18.76 3.79 -11.49
CA PRO A 146 19.66 4.80 -12.03
C PRO A 146 19.73 6.09 -11.20
N THR A 147 18.73 6.36 -10.35
CA THR A 147 18.59 7.62 -9.58
C THR A 147 18.71 7.37 -8.06
N LEU A 148 17.60 7.29 -7.33
CA LEU A 148 17.53 7.13 -5.88
C LEU A 148 18.25 5.88 -5.40
N GLY A 149 18.28 4.81 -6.20
CA GLY A 149 19.03 3.59 -5.94
C GLY A 149 20.54 3.79 -5.81
N LYS A 150 21.09 4.90 -6.35
CA LYS A 150 22.50 5.30 -6.16
C LYS A 150 22.74 6.10 -4.88
N LYS A 151 21.69 6.38 -4.09
CA LYS A 151 21.74 7.17 -2.85
C LYS A 151 22.37 8.56 -3.10
N PRO A 152 21.77 9.37 -3.99
CA PRO A 152 22.35 10.65 -4.38
C PRO A 152 22.45 11.59 -3.17
N LYS A 153 23.40 12.53 -3.20
CA LYS A 153 23.65 13.47 -2.09
C LYS A 153 22.41 14.28 -1.65
N TRP A 154 21.47 14.54 -2.56
CA TRP A 154 20.25 15.29 -2.27
C TRP A 154 19.16 14.45 -1.58
N ALA A 155 19.22 13.12 -1.70
CA ALA A 155 18.35 12.18 -1.01
C ALA A 155 19.16 10.97 -0.51
N PRO A 156 20.06 11.18 0.46
CA PRO A 156 20.64 10.06 1.16
C PRO A 156 19.50 9.33 1.88
N TRP A 157 19.53 8.01 1.81
CA TRP A 157 18.56 7.19 2.51
C TRP A 157 19.25 5.96 3.10
N THR A 158 18.78 5.60 4.28
CA THR A 158 19.24 4.42 5.00
C THR A 158 18.15 3.36 5.05
N ALA A 159 18.57 2.12 5.32
CA ALA A 159 17.66 1.01 5.50
C ALA A 159 16.74 1.20 6.72
N GLN A 160 17.15 2.01 7.70
CA GLN A 160 16.43 2.23 8.95
C GLN A 160 15.25 3.19 8.81
N GLU A 161 15.30 4.11 7.84
CA GLU A 161 14.31 5.17 7.68
C GLU A 161 13.48 5.05 6.39
N THR A 162 13.73 4.03 5.56
CA THR A 162 13.09 3.88 4.25
C THR A 162 12.18 2.65 4.21
N LEU A 163 10.94 2.87 3.78
CA LEU A 163 9.96 1.83 3.50
C LEU A 163 9.74 1.72 1.98
N PHE A 164 10.00 0.54 1.42
CA PHE A 164 9.76 0.22 0.02
C PHE A 164 8.38 -0.43 -0.10
N ILE A 165 7.49 0.18 -0.86
CA ILE A 165 6.09 -0.23 -1.00
C ILE A 165 5.85 -0.67 -2.43
N THR A 166 5.18 -1.80 -2.61
CA THR A 166 4.74 -2.28 -3.93
C THR A 166 3.27 -2.63 -3.89
N TRP A 167 2.46 -1.93 -4.69
CA TRP A 167 1.06 -2.26 -4.92
C TRP A 167 0.76 -2.37 -6.40
N VAL A 168 0.67 -3.61 -6.89
CA VAL A 168 0.44 -3.94 -8.29
C VAL A 168 -0.32 -5.26 -8.40
N GLY A 169 -0.96 -5.48 -9.53
CA GLY A 169 -1.66 -6.73 -9.86
C GLY A 169 -3.12 -6.53 -10.25
N ILE A 170 -3.68 -5.34 -10.01
CA ILE A 170 -5.05 -5.01 -10.41
C ILE A 170 -5.19 -5.12 -11.94
N ASN A 171 -4.25 -4.53 -12.68
CA ASN A 171 -4.23 -4.59 -14.14
C ASN A 171 -3.90 -6.00 -14.66
N ASP A 172 -2.98 -6.72 -14.03
CA ASP A 172 -2.64 -8.11 -14.37
C ASP A 172 -3.85 -9.05 -14.20
N CYS A 173 -4.58 -8.91 -13.09
CA CYS A 173 -5.83 -9.63 -12.86
C CYS A 173 -6.91 -9.22 -13.87
N GLY A 174 -6.97 -7.92 -14.21
CA GLY A 174 -7.92 -7.38 -15.19
C GLY A 174 -7.78 -7.97 -16.60
N VAL A 175 -6.56 -8.38 -16.98
CA VAL A 175 -6.26 -9.10 -18.23
C VAL A 175 -6.16 -10.62 -18.06
N PHE A 176 -6.49 -11.14 -16.87
CA PHE A 176 -6.45 -12.57 -16.53
C PHE A 176 -5.07 -13.23 -16.73
N ALA A 177 -3.99 -12.50 -16.43
CA ALA A 177 -2.65 -13.09 -16.42
C ALA A 177 -2.56 -14.22 -15.38
N ASP A 178 -1.75 -15.26 -15.65
CA ASP A 178 -1.46 -16.27 -14.64
C ASP A 178 -0.50 -15.68 -13.59
N PRO A 179 -0.90 -15.57 -12.31
CA PRO A 179 -0.03 -15.03 -11.27
C PRO A 179 1.30 -15.77 -11.15
N ALA A 180 1.35 -17.07 -11.44
CA ALA A 180 2.57 -17.86 -11.36
C ALA A 180 3.64 -17.37 -12.34
N ASP A 181 3.24 -16.95 -13.54
CA ASP A 181 4.14 -16.52 -14.61
C ASP A 181 4.70 -15.11 -14.37
N VAL A 182 3.89 -14.23 -13.75
CA VAL A 182 4.26 -12.81 -13.62
C VAL A 182 4.90 -12.49 -12.27
N LEU A 183 4.49 -13.12 -11.17
CA LEU A 183 5.00 -12.77 -9.85
C LEU A 183 6.47 -13.17 -9.63
N GLU A 184 6.99 -14.16 -10.36
CA GLU A 184 8.44 -14.43 -10.35
C GLU A 184 9.24 -13.23 -10.88
N GLY A 185 8.74 -12.57 -11.92
CA GLY A 185 9.32 -11.34 -12.47
C GLY A 185 9.26 -10.17 -11.48
N LEU A 186 8.20 -10.08 -10.69
CA LEU A 186 8.07 -9.08 -9.62
C LEU A 186 9.17 -9.29 -8.57
N PHE A 187 9.32 -10.51 -8.05
CA PHE A 187 10.31 -10.82 -7.01
C PHE A 187 11.76 -10.76 -7.50
N THR A 188 12.00 -11.02 -8.79
CA THR A 188 13.29 -10.69 -9.42
C THR A 188 13.62 -9.20 -9.31
N SER A 189 12.63 -8.31 -9.36
CA SER A 189 12.84 -6.88 -9.17
C SER A 189 12.98 -6.49 -7.70
N GLN A 190 12.27 -7.17 -6.79
CA GLN A 190 12.46 -7.00 -5.34
C GLN A 190 13.89 -7.38 -4.92
N GLU A 191 14.47 -8.42 -5.51
CA GLU A 191 15.89 -8.77 -5.33
C GLU A 191 16.84 -7.64 -5.77
N ARG A 192 16.50 -6.88 -6.81
CA ARG A 192 17.30 -5.73 -7.26
C ARG A 192 17.22 -4.58 -6.25
N LEU A 193 16.03 -4.30 -5.70
CA LEU A 193 15.86 -3.33 -4.61
C LEU A 193 16.67 -3.74 -3.37
N TYR A 194 16.58 -5.00 -2.98
CA TYR A 194 17.35 -5.54 -1.86
C TYR A 194 18.86 -5.39 -2.07
N LYS A 195 19.37 -5.71 -3.27
CA LYS A 195 20.78 -5.49 -3.64
C LYS A 195 21.20 -4.01 -3.62
N ALA A 196 20.28 -3.09 -3.89
CA ALA A 196 20.50 -1.64 -3.77
C ALA A 196 20.48 -1.13 -2.31
N GLY A 197 20.14 -2.00 -1.34
CA GLY A 197 20.15 -1.69 0.09
C GLY A 197 18.77 -1.53 0.72
N ALA A 198 17.69 -1.80 0.00
CA ALA A 198 16.35 -1.85 0.59
C ALA A 198 16.25 -2.96 1.64
N ARG A 199 15.61 -2.68 2.78
CA ARG A 199 15.44 -3.66 3.86
C ARG A 199 14.06 -3.69 4.50
N ASN A 200 13.22 -2.67 4.36
CA ASN A 200 11.83 -2.74 4.79
C ASN A 200 10.93 -2.77 3.56
N PHE A 201 10.20 -3.87 3.38
CA PHE A 201 9.34 -4.12 2.24
C PHE A 201 7.89 -4.27 2.70
N LEU A 202 6.98 -3.53 2.07
CA LEU A 202 5.55 -3.64 2.25
C LEU A 202 4.90 -3.96 0.90
N PHE A 203 4.25 -5.11 0.83
CA PHE A 203 3.48 -5.53 -0.35
C PHE A 203 2.00 -5.39 -0.07
N PHE A 204 1.26 -4.81 -1.00
CA PHE A 204 -0.20 -4.81 -0.95
C PHE A 204 -0.70 -5.97 -1.80
N ASP A 205 -1.67 -6.71 -1.28
CA ASP A 205 -2.42 -7.67 -2.10
C ASP A 205 -3.48 -6.95 -2.95
N VAL A 206 -4.03 -7.65 -3.95
CA VAL A 206 -5.03 -7.08 -4.86
C VAL A 206 -6.37 -7.01 -4.13
N PRO A 207 -7.03 -5.85 -4.09
CA PRO A 207 -8.32 -5.69 -3.42
C PRO A 207 -9.40 -6.55 -4.08
N THR A 208 -10.45 -6.91 -3.32
CA THR A 208 -11.67 -7.41 -3.96
C THR A 208 -12.35 -6.26 -4.70
N LEU A 209 -12.83 -6.54 -5.90
CA LEU A 209 -13.48 -5.56 -6.76
C LEU A 209 -14.92 -6.00 -7.03
N HIS A 210 -15.89 -5.12 -6.77
CA HIS A 210 -17.28 -5.33 -7.17
C HIS A 210 -17.52 -4.77 -8.57
N LEU A 211 -17.19 -5.58 -9.57
CA LEU A 211 -17.59 -5.34 -10.96
C LEU A 211 -19.00 -5.89 -11.23
N SER A 212 -19.56 -5.61 -12.40
CA SER A 212 -20.85 -6.19 -12.83
C SER A 212 -20.85 -7.74 -12.70
N LEU A 213 -22.03 -8.29 -12.36
CA LEU A 213 -22.22 -9.69 -11.96
C LEU A 213 -21.51 -10.72 -12.87
N ASP A 214 -21.58 -10.55 -14.19
CA ASP A 214 -21.02 -11.52 -15.16
C ASP A 214 -19.48 -11.60 -15.15
N ARG A 215 -18.78 -10.51 -14.79
CA ARG A 215 -17.30 -10.50 -14.72
C ARG A 215 -16.76 -10.84 -13.33
N GLN A 216 -17.63 -10.82 -12.32
CA GLN A 216 -17.24 -10.82 -10.92
C GLN A 216 -16.63 -12.16 -10.47
N ALA A 217 -17.28 -13.30 -10.78
CA ALA A 217 -16.84 -14.60 -10.28
C ALA A 217 -15.44 -15.00 -10.80
N LYS A 218 -15.23 -14.86 -12.12
CA LYS A 218 -13.94 -15.20 -12.75
C LYS A 218 -12.81 -14.26 -12.28
N LEU A 219 -13.08 -12.96 -12.19
CA LEU A 219 -12.08 -12.01 -11.70
C LEU A 219 -11.73 -12.27 -10.24
N LEU A 220 -12.72 -12.55 -9.39
CA LEU A 220 -12.50 -12.87 -7.98
C LEU A 220 -11.64 -14.13 -7.80
N GLU A 221 -11.85 -15.15 -8.63
CA GLU A 221 -10.99 -16.34 -8.64
C GLU A 221 -9.53 -15.99 -8.97
N VAL A 222 -9.32 -15.17 -10.01
CA VAL A 222 -7.97 -14.71 -10.39
C VAL A 222 -7.34 -13.86 -9.29
N ILE A 223 -8.09 -12.95 -8.66
CA ILE A 223 -7.61 -12.14 -7.52
C ILE A 223 -7.21 -13.03 -6.34
N ARG A 224 -8.02 -14.04 -6.00
CA ARG A 224 -7.69 -14.98 -4.92
C ARG A 224 -6.43 -15.79 -5.25
N LYS A 225 -6.31 -16.27 -6.48
CA LYS A 225 -5.10 -16.96 -6.97
C LYS A 225 -3.89 -16.03 -6.87
N TRP A 226 -4.02 -14.78 -7.32
CA TRP A 226 -2.97 -13.76 -7.22
C TRP A 226 -2.49 -13.55 -5.79
N ASN A 227 -3.42 -13.28 -4.87
CA ASN A 227 -3.10 -12.99 -3.47
C ASN A 227 -2.47 -14.19 -2.76
N THR A 228 -2.83 -15.41 -3.17
CA THR A 228 -2.24 -16.66 -2.68
C THR A 228 -0.79 -16.79 -3.16
N VAL A 229 -0.56 -16.73 -4.47
CA VAL A 229 0.78 -16.85 -5.07
C VAL A 229 1.69 -15.71 -4.60
N LEU A 230 1.16 -14.50 -4.45
CA LEU A 230 1.89 -13.36 -3.89
C LEU A 230 2.37 -13.68 -2.47
N GLY A 231 1.50 -14.22 -1.61
CA GLY A 231 1.87 -14.63 -0.25
C GLY A 231 2.99 -15.69 -0.22
N GLU A 232 2.94 -16.67 -1.13
CA GLU A 232 3.98 -17.69 -1.26
C GLU A 232 5.33 -17.08 -1.67
N GLN A 233 5.34 -16.17 -2.63
CA GLN A 233 6.56 -15.50 -3.09
C GLN A 233 7.14 -14.56 -2.01
N ILE A 234 6.29 -13.83 -1.29
CA ILE A 234 6.69 -13.02 -0.12
C ILE A 234 7.33 -13.93 0.94
N ASN A 235 6.74 -15.10 1.22
CA ASN A 235 7.28 -16.05 2.18
C ASN A 235 8.68 -16.56 1.76
N ARG A 236 8.86 -16.91 0.48
CA ARG A 236 10.17 -17.32 -0.07
C ARG A 236 11.21 -16.20 0.04
N PHE A 237 10.83 -14.97 -0.32
CA PHE A 237 11.70 -13.80 -0.22
C PHE A 237 12.12 -13.52 1.23
N SER A 238 11.16 -13.51 2.17
CA SER A 238 11.45 -13.33 3.60
C SER A 238 12.30 -14.47 4.20
N SER A 239 12.19 -15.68 3.65
CA SER A 239 13.00 -16.82 4.07
C SER A 239 14.45 -16.69 3.62
N LYS A 240 14.68 -16.06 2.46
CA LYS A 240 16.01 -15.83 1.90
C LYS A 240 16.71 -14.62 2.52
N HIS A 241 15.98 -13.58 2.89
CA HIS A 241 16.52 -12.30 3.38
C HIS A 241 16.14 -12.04 4.85
N LYS A 242 16.82 -12.75 5.77
CA LYS A 242 16.53 -12.70 7.22
C LYS A 242 16.95 -11.40 7.91
N ASP A 243 17.67 -10.52 7.23
CA ASP A 243 17.98 -9.18 7.69
C ASP A 243 16.92 -8.14 7.27
N ALA A 244 16.02 -8.47 6.35
CA ALA A 244 14.97 -7.60 5.86
C ALA A 244 13.66 -7.75 6.65
N THR A 245 12.94 -6.65 6.83
CA THR A 245 11.54 -6.65 7.26
C THR A 245 10.64 -6.83 6.05
N VAL A 246 9.76 -7.82 6.11
CA VAL A 246 8.91 -8.22 4.98
C VAL A 246 7.46 -8.34 5.45
N LEU A 247 6.62 -7.48 4.89
CA LEU A 247 5.25 -7.25 5.32
C LEU A 247 4.31 -7.39 4.13
N ARG A 248 3.11 -7.93 4.39
CA ARG A 248 1.97 -7.85 3.46
C ARG A 248 0.84 -7.11 4.14
N PHE A 249 0.38 -6.02 3.54
CA PHE A 249 -0.89 -5.41 3.90
C PHE A 249 -2.00 -5.97 3.02
N SER A 250 -3.14 -6.32 3.61
CA SER A 250 -4.28 -6.82 2.83
C SER A 250 -5.26 -5.72 2.48
N ALA A 251 -5.14 -5.19 1.26
CA ALA A 251 -6.18 -4.37 0.67
C ALA A 251 -7.44 -5.21 0.37
N PHE A 252 -7.28 -6.50 0.07
CA PHE A 252 -8.40 -7.43 -0.09
C PHE A 252 -9.34 -7.40 1.10
N ARG A 253 -8.79 -7.54 2.33
CA ARG A 253 -9.61 -7.52 3.54
C ARG A 253 -10.26 -6.17 3.82
N VAL A 254 -9.55 -5.07 3.56
CA VAL A 254 -10.11 -3.71 3.72
C VAL A 254 -11.33 -3.54 2.82
N PHE A 255 -11.21 -3.86 1.52
CA PHE A 255 -12.31 -3.76 0.59
C PHE A 255 -13.43 -4.76 0.91
N GLU A 256 -13.10 -5.99 1.33
CA GLU A 256 -14.10 -6.99 1.70
C GLU A 256 -14.99 -6.49 2.85
N VAL A 257 -14.40 -5.95 3.92
CA VAL A 257 -15.16 -5.43 5.08
C VAL A 257 -15.93 -4.17 4.71
N LEU A 258 -15.30 -3.26 3.97
CA LEU A 258 -15.92 -1.99 3.57
C LEU A 258 -17.10 -2.21 2.63
N LEU A 259 -17.02 -3.15 1.69
CA LEU A 259 -18.10 -3.44 0.75
C LEU A 259 -19.21 -4.31 1.37
N ASP A 260 -18.92 -5.05 2.45
CA ASP A 260 -19.91 -5.83 3.20
C ASP A 260 -20.80 -4.92 4.06
N ASP A 261 -20.24 -3.87 4.66
CA ASP A 261 -20.97 -2.92 5.52
C ASP A 261 -20.55 -1.45 5.29
N PRO A 262 -20.83 -0.87 4.10
CA PRO A 262 -20.36 0.47 3.73
C PRO A 262 -20.88 1.58 4.66
N GLU A 263 -22.05 1.42 5.26
CA GLU A 263 -22.65 2.43 6.15
C GLU A 263 -21.75 2.70 7.38
N THR A 264 -21.13 1.66 7.95
CA THR A 264 -20.21 1.84 9.09
C THR A 264 -18.94 2.63 8.76
N PHE A 265 -18.62 2.75 7.48
CA PHE A 265 -17.51 3.54 6.96
C PHE A 265 -17.94 4.92 6.45
N GLY A 266 -19.20 5.30 6.65
CA GLY A 266 -19.76 6.57 6.16
C GLY A 266 -19.98 6.60 4.65
N LEU A 267 -20.15 5.43 4.03
CA LEU A 267 -20.37 5.26 2.60
C LEU A 267 -21.82 4.83 2.36
N ASP A 268 -22.38 5.22 1.22
CA ASP A 268 -23.78 4.92 0.88
C ASP A 268 -23.88 3.49 0.33
N PRO A 269 -24.65 2.58 0.97
CA PRO A 269 -24.89 1.24 0.43
C PRO A 269 -25.51 1.24 -0.97
N ALA A 270 -26.23 2.29 -1.35
CA ALA A 270 -26.79 2.44 -2.70
C ALA A 270 -25.70 2.67 -3.77
N ASP A 271 -24.48 3.04 -3.37
CA ASP A 271 -23.37 3.36 -4.27
C ASP A 271 -22.42 2.19 -4.55
N LEU A 272 -22.72 0.97 -4.05
CA LEU A 272 -21.86 -0.22 -4.19
C LEU A 272 -21.38 -0.51 -5.62
N TYR A 273 -22.19 -0.14 -6.62
CA TYR A 273 -21.89 -0.31 -8.05
C TYR A 273 -21.98 1.00 -8.83
N ARG A 274 -22.14 2.14 -8.12
CA ARG A 274 -22.39 3.43 -8.74
C ARG A 274 -21.08 4.13 -9.04
N ARG A 275 -20.86 4.41 -10.32
CA ARG A 275 -19.81 5.32 -10.77
C ARG A 275 -20.09 6.75 -10.27
N GLY A 276 -19.08 7.39 -9.69
CA GLY A 276 -19.20 8.72 -9.09
C GLY A 276 -20.04 8.71 -7.81
N GLY A 277 -20.17 7.55 -7.17
CA GLY A 277 -20.77 7.44 -5.84
C GLY A 277 -19.73 7.65 -4.74
N SER A 278 -20.11 7.35 -3.50
CA SER A 278 -19.24 7.45 -2.32
C SER A 278 -18.10 6.42 -2.29
N ILE A 279 -18.20 5.31 -3.02
CA ILE A 279 -17.21 4.21 -3.02
C ILE A 279 -16.31 4.26 -4.25
N TRP A 280 -16.90 4.42 -5.44
CA TRP A 280 -16.18 4.34 -6.72
C TRP A 280 -16.25 5.67 -7.47
N MET A 281 -15.08 6.22 -7.81
CA MET A 281 -14.96 7.38 -8.70
C MET A 281 -15.34 7.00 -10.14
N ASP A 282 -14.84 5.86 -10.61
CA ASP A 282 -15.21 5.28 -11.90
C ASP A 282 -15.64 3.81 -11.77
N HIS A 283 -15.31 2.95 -12.74
CA HIS A 283 -15.68 1.53 -12.71
C HIS A 283 -14.69 0.66 -11.92
N ILE A 284 -13.56 1.21 -11.49
CA ILE A 284 -12.49 0.45 -10.83
C ILE A 284 -11.72 1.27 -9.81
N HIS A 285 -11.66 2.60 -9.93
CA HIS A 285 -10.90 3.44 -9.01
C HIS A 285 -11.78 3.87 -7.82
N PRO A 286 -11.31 3.64 -6.58
CA PRO A 286 -12.02 4.05 -5.40
C PRO A 286 -11.99 5.58 -5.22
N THR A 287 -12.94 6.10 -4.45
CA THR A 287 -12.96 7.51 -4.02
C THR A 287 -11.83 7.83 -3.05
N SER A 288 -11.59 9.12 -2.83
CA SER A 288 -10.68 9.62 -1.80
C SER A 288 -11.10 9.14 -0.40
N ALA A 289 -12.41 9.01 -0.16
CA ALA A 289 -12.94 8.50 1.12
C ALA A 289 -12.54 7.05 1.37
N VAL A 290 -12.61 6.18 0.35
CA VAL A 290 -12.11 4.81 0.46
C VAL A 290 -10.59 4.79 0.60
N HIS A 291 -9.87 5.66 -0.11
CA HIS A 291 -8.42 5.84 0.07
C HIS A 291 -8.02 6.29 1.50
N ASP A 292 -8.84 7.09 2.17
CA ASP A 292 -8.65 7.50 3.57
C ASP A 292 -8.70 6.30 4.52
N HIS A 293 -9.68 5.41 4.32
CA HIS A 293 -9.80 4.15 5.07
C HIS A 293 -8.60 3.23 4.84
N ILE A 294 -8.12 3.13 3.60
CA ILE A 294 -6.91 2.36 3.26
C ILE A 294 -5.70 2.93 4.01
N ALA A 295 -5.51 4.25 3.97
CA ALA A 295 -4.40 4.91 4.66
C ALA A 295 -4.43 4.70 6.18
N SER A 296 -5.62 4.81 6.80
CA SER A 296 -5.81 4.52 8.22
C SER A 296 -5.41 3.08 8.56
N ASN A 297 -5.90 2.09 7.79
CA ASN A 297 -5.61 0.68 8.05
C ASN A 297 -4.12 0.34 7.82
N VAL A 298 -3.47 0.98 6.84
CA VAL A 298 -2.02 0.84 6.63
C VAL A 298 -1.26 1.37 7.85
N ALA A 299 -1.64 2.54 8.35
CA ALA A 299 -0.99 3.14 9.52
C ALA A 299 -1.20 2.30 10.79
N ASP A 300 -2.40 1.78 11.02
CA ASP A 300 -2.70 0.88 12.14
C ASP A 300 -1.83 -0.37 12.06
N PHE A 301 -1.80 -1.04 10.90
CA PHE A 301 -0.99 -2.23 10.69
C PHE A 301 0.51 -1.98 10.92
N LEU A 302 1.06 -0.88 10.41
CA LEU A 302 2.48 -0.55 10.60
C LEU A 302 2.81 -0.17 12.05
N SER A 303 1.86 0.44 12.77
CA SER A 303 2.03 0.85 14.17
C SER A 303 2.03 -0.35 15.13
N GLU A 304 1.38 -1.45 14.77
CA GLU A 304 1.38 -2.69 15.56
C GLU A 304 2.72 -3.44 15.53
N ILE A 305 3.62 -3.10 14.60
CA ILE A 305 4.91 -3.79 14.44
C ILE A 305 5.95 -3.16 15.37
N PRO A 306 6.41 -3.88 16.41
CA PRO A 306 7.34 -3.32 17.38
C PRO A 306 8.68 -2.96 16.73
N SER A 307 9.26 -1.83 17.16
CA SER A 307 10.63 -1.46 16.80
C SER A 307 11.62 -2.49 17.34
N LYS A 308 12.64 -2.85 16.56
CA LYS A 308 13.82 -3.50 17.13
C LYS A 308 14.71 -2.42 17.75
N GLN A 309 14.95 -2.55 19.05
CA GLN A 309 15.94 -1.75 19.79
C GLN A 309 17.36 -2.19 19.44
#